data_AF-A0A6I7W3N6-F1
#
_entry.id   AF-A0A6I7W3N6-F1
#
_cell.length_a   1.000
_cell.length_b   1.000
_cell.length_c   1.000
_cell.angle_alpha   90.00
_cell.angle_beta   90.00
_cell.angle_gamma   90.00
#
_symmetry.space_group_name_H-M   'P 1'
#
loop_
_entity.id
_entity.type
_entity.pdbx_description
1 polymer ?
#
loop_
_entity_poly.entity_id
_entity_poly.type
_entity_poly.pdbx_seq_one_letter_code
_entity_poly.pdbx_strand_id
1 'polypeptide(L)' 'MIGIDTNILVRFLVADDTKQANKTYRLFKKVEDEKTELFVSSLVILELIWVLESPYEFERSDILDSISQLNINAYI' A
#
# COMPACT_ATOMS: atom_id res chain seq x y z
N MET A 1 -7.07 -16.19 2.43
CA MET A 1 -6.30 -14.97 2.75
C MET A 1 -5.69 -14.46 1.46
N ILE A 2 -5.89 -13.20 1.10
CA ILE A 2 -5.38 -12.60 -0.15
C ILE A 2 -4.17 -11.74 0.22
N GLY A 3 -2.99 -12.13 -0.25
CA GLY A 3 -1.78 -11.32 -0.12
C GLY A 3 -1.73 -10.24 -1.20
N ILE A 4 -1.24 -9.06 -0.86
CA ILE A 4 -0.96 -8.01 -1.84
C ILE A 4 0.53 -7.77 -2.02
N ASP A 5 0.91 -7.44 -3.24
CA ASP A 5 2.26 -7.09 -3.65
C ASP A 5 2.52 -5.59 -3.49
N THR A 6 3.80 -5.20 -3.42
CA THR A 6 4.28 -3.83 -3.29
C THR A 6 3.70 -2.91 -4.36
N ASN A 7 3.61 -3.40 -5.60
CA ASN A 7 3.06 -2.63 -6.71
C ASN A 7 1.61 -2.18 -6.46
N ILE A 8 0.77 -2.99 -5.81
CA ILE A 8 -0.62 -2.60 -5.52
C ILE A 8 -0.65 -1.40 -4.57
N LEU A 9 0.22 -1.39 -3.56
CA LEU A 9 0.35 -0.28 -2.61
C LEU A 9 0.92 0.97 -3.27
N VAL A 10 1.96 0.83 -4.10
CA VAL A 10 2.57 1.95 -4.83
C VAL A 10 1.53 2.64 -5.72
N ARG A 11 0.77 1.89 -6.52
CA ARG A 11 -0.25 2.49 -7.41
C ARG A 11 -1.38 3.17 -6.64
N PHE A 12 -1.68 2.70 -5.43
CA PHE A 12 -2.68 3.33 -4.58
C PHE A 12 -2.17 4.61 -3.91
N LEU A 13 -0.95 4.60 -3.37
CA LEU A 13 -0.39 5.73 -2.63
C LEU A 13 0.10 6.85 -3.56
N VAL A 14 0.81 6.50 -4.64
CA VAL A 14 1.46 7.48 -5.51
C VAL A 14 0.55 7.94 -6.66
N ALA A 15 -0.37 7.07 -7.08
CA ALA A 15 -1.29 7.32 -8.20
C ALA A 15 -0.60 7.76 -9.51
N ASP A 16 0.61 7.26 -9.76
CA ASP A 16 1.46 7.61 -10.91
C ASP A 16 0.94 7.14 -12.28
N ASP A 17 0.11 6.09 -12.30
CA ASP A 17 -0.68 5.65 -13.45
C ASP A 17 -2.16 5.70 -13.09
N THR A 18 -2.90 6.62 -13.73
CA THR A 18 -4.33 6.83 -13.44
C THR A 18 -5.18 5.57 -13.63
N LYS A 19 -4.87 4.72 -14.62
CA LYS A 19 -5.65 3.50 -14.88
C LYS A 19 -5.40 2.45 -13.79
N GLN A 20 -4.16 2.29 -13.37
CA GLN A 20 -3.79 1.34 -12.33
C GLN A 20 -4.23 1.84 -10.95
N ALA A 21 -4.08 3.12 -10.65
CA ALA A 21 -4.57 3.76 -9.42
C ALA A 21 -6.08 3.56 -9.25
N ASN A 22 -6.86 3.76 -10.32
CA ASN A 22 -8.30 3.49 -10.29
C ASN A 22 -8.64 2.02 -10.03
N LYS A 23 -7.83 1.07 -10.49
CA LYS A 23 -8.05 -0.35 -10.22
C LYS A 23 -7.73 -0.70 -8.77
N THR A 24 -6.61 -0.22 -8.23
CA THR A 24 -6.24 -0.48 -6.83
C THR A 24 -7.22 0.20 -5.88
N TYR A 25 -7.66 1.43 -6.18
CA TYR A 25 -8.73 2.09 -5.44
C TYR A 25 -10.02 1.26 -5.39
N ARG A 26 -10.47 0.74 -6.54
CA ARG A 26 -11.67 -0.14 -6.60
C ARG A 26 -11.47 -1.45 -5.82
N LEU A 27 -10.27 -2.02 -5.84
CA LEU A 27 -9.92 -3.20 -5.06
C LEU A 27 -10.06 -2.91 -3.56
N PHE A 28 -9.42 -1.85 -3.05
CA PHE A 28 -9.50 -1.47 -1.65
C PHE A 28 -10.93 -1.11 -1.24
N LYS A 29 -11.67 -0.40 -2.09
CA LYS A 29 -13.07 -0.06 -1.83
C LYS A 29 -13.95 -1.30 -1.71
N LYS A 30 -13.75 -2.29 -2.59
CA LYS A 30 -14.45 -3.57 -2.52
C LYS A 30 -14.14 -4.31 -1.22
N VAL A 31 -12.87 -4.36 -0.82
CA VAL A 31 -12.43 -5.01 0.43
C VAL A 31 -13.05 -4.35 1.64
N GLU A 32 -13.09 -3.02 1.67
CA GLU A 32 -13.75 -2.21 2.71
C GLU A 32 -15.26 -2.52 2.78
N ASP A 33 -15.94 -2.46 1.64
CA ASP A 33 -17.39 -2.71 1.56
C ASP A 33 -17.76 -4.14 1.96
N GLU A 34 -16.92 -5.12 1.61
CA GLU A 34 -17.09 -6.54 1.97
C GLU A 34 -16.58 -6.88 3.39
N LYS A 35 -15.95 -5.94 4.09
CA LYS A 35 -15.31 -6.14 5.41
C LYS A 35 -14.35 -7.32 5.43
N THR A 36 -13.57 -7.46 4.37
CA THR A 36 -12.54 -8.51 4.25
C THR A 36 -11.16 -7.95 4.58
N GLU A 37 -10.20 -8.83 4.86
CA GLU A 37 -8.81 -8.45 5.15
C GLU A 37 -7.88 -8.81 3.99
N LEU A 38 -6.94 -7.90 3.71
CA LEU A 38 -5.80 -8.15 2.84
C LEU A 38 -4.57 -8.38 3.71
N PHE A 39 -3.74 -9.34 3.31
CA PHE A 39 -2.49 -9.63 3.99
C PHE A 39 -1.35 -8.85 3.34
N VAL A 40 -0.61 -8.10 4.17
CA VAL A 40 0.62 -7.41 3.79
C VAL A 40 1.76 -8.01 4.58
N SER A 41 2.74 -8.60 3.89
CA SER A 41 3.91 -9.17 4.55
C SER A 41 4.90 -8.07 4.94
N SER A 42 5.74 -8.31 5.94
CA SER A 42 6.83 -7.39 6.31
C SER A 42 7.80 -7.13 5.16
N LEU A 43 7.98 -8.11 4.25
CA LEU A 43 8.78 -7.94 3.04
C LEU A 43 8.19 -6.90 2.09
N VAL A 44 6.86 -6.93 1.90
CA VAL A 44 6.14 -5.94 1.08
C VAL A 44 6.24 -4.54 1.68
N ILE A 45 6.17 -4.41 3.01
CA ILE A 45 6.38 -3.11 3.69
C ILE A 45 7.81 -2.61 3.47
N LEU A 46 8.82 -3.48 3.62
CA LEU A 46 10.22 -3.12 3.42
C LEU A 46 10.48 -2.64 1.99
N GLU A 47 9.97 -3.37 1.00
CA GLU A 47 10.10 -2.99 -0.40
C GLU A 47 9.34 -1.70 -0.70
N LEU A 48 8.14 -1.50 -0.16
CA LEU A 48 7.38 -0.26 -0.31
C LEU A 48 8.18 0.95 0.18
N ILE A 49 8.79 0.87 1.35
CA ILE A 49 9.64 1.95 1.88
C ILE A 49 10.79 2.26 0.90
N TRP A 50 11.48 1.22 0.41
CA TRP A 50 12.58 1.39 -0.54
C TRP A 50 12.12 2.01 -1.87
N VAL A 51 10.97 1.59 -2.39
CA VAL A 51 10.40 2.12 -3.64
C VAL A 51 9.99 3.59 -3.49
N LEU A 52 9.35 3.95 -2.37
CA LEU A 52 8.94 5.34 -2.14
C LEU A 52 10.15 6.26 -1.91
N GLU A 53 11.20 5.76 -1.26
CA GLU A 53 12.39 6.56 -0.96
C GLU A 53 13.33 6.75 -2.15
N SER A 54 13.61 5.70 -2.94
CA SER A 54 14.66 5.75 -3.97
C SER A 54 14.10 6.15 -5.35
N PRO A 55 13.20 5.38 -5.98
CA PRO A 55 12.55 5.77 -7.23
C PRO A 55 11.68 7.04 -7.18
N TYR A 56 10.93 7.27 -6.09
CA TYR A 56 10.00 8.40 -5.99
C TYR A 56 10.52 9.55 -5.11
N GLU A 57 11.68 9.39 -4.47
CA GLU A 57 12.36 10.44 -3.70
C GLU A 57 11.50 11.08 -2.58
N PHE A 58 10.54 10.33 -2.02
CA PHE A 58 9.76 10.80 -0.88
C PHE A 58 10.61 10.83 0.40
N GLU A 59 10.38 11.83 1.25
CA GLU A 59 11.05 11.91 2.55
C GLU A 59 10.62 10.76 3.46
N ARG A 60 11.56 10.22 4.24
CA ARG A 60 11.27 9.10 5.14
C ARG A 60 10.17 9.43 6.16
N SER A 61 10.05 10.68 6.60
CA SER A 61 8.94 11.14 7.46
C SER A 61 7.59 10.93 6.79
N ASP A 62 7.42 11.39 5.56
CA ASP A 62 6.15 11.27 4.81
C ASP A 62 5.78 9.80 4.55
N ILE A 63 6.78 8.96 4.28
CA ILE A 63 6.60 7.52 4.11
C ILE A 63 6.08 6.88 5.41
N LEU A 64 6.70 7.19 6.55
CA LEU A 64 6.30 6.63 7.84
C LEU A 64 4.93 7.12 8.28
N ASP A 65 4.63 8.40 8.08
CA ASP A 65 3.32 8.98 8.36
C ASP A 65 2.24 8.29 7.51
N SER A 66 2.49 8.10 6.21
CA SER A 66 1.57 7.40 5.30
C SER A 66 1.33 5.95 5.72
N ILE A 67 2.37 5.21 6.07
CA ILE A 67 2.26 3.82 6.52
C ILE A 67 1.51 3.73 7.86
N SER A 68 1.73 4.69 8.77
CA SER A 68 1.07 4.71 10.08
C SER A 68 -0.45 4.93 10.00
N GLN A 69 -0.92 5.58 8.93
CA GLN A 69 -2.34 5.79 8.66
C GLN A 69 -3.03 4.56 8.08
N LEU A 70 -2.26 3.58 7.59
CA LEU A 70 -2.83 2.30 7.19
C LEU A 70 -3.23 1.53 8.46
N ASN A 71 -4.48 1.07 8.50
CA ASN A 71 -4.99 0.27 9.62
C ASN A 71 -4.43 -1.15 9.52
N ILE A 72 -3.14 -1.31 9.81
CA ILE A 72 -2.40 -2.57 9.77
C ILE A 72 -2.59 -3.25 11.11
N ASN A 73 -3.43 -4.27 11.16
CA ASN A 73 -3.46 -5.21 12.28
C ASN A 73 -2.19 -6.08 12.20
N ALA A 74 -1.15 -5.67 12.92
CA ALA A 74 0.07 -6.46 13.06
C ALA A 74 -0.25 -7.69 13.93
N TYR A 75 -0.40 -8.86 13.30
CA TYR A 75 -0.34 -10.14 14.00
C TYR A 75 1.13 -10.41 14.32
N ILE A 76 1.60 -9.91 15.47
CA ILE A 76 2.87 -10.32 16.09
C ILE A 76 2.64 -11.60 16.87
#